data_AF-A0A420ML86-F1
#
_entry.id   AF-A0A420ML86-F1
#
_cell.length_a   1.000
_cell.length_b   1.000
_cell.length_c   1.000
_cell.angle_alpha   90.00
_cell.angle_beta   90.00
_cell.angle_gamma   90.00
#
_symmetry.space_group_name_H-M   'P 1'
#
loop_
_entity.id
_entity.type
_entity.pdbx_description
1 polymer ?
#
loop_
_entity_poly.entity_id
_entity_poly.type
_entity_poly.pdbx_seq_one_letter_code
_entity_poly.pdbx_strand_id
1 'polypeptide(L)'
;MTQAGLHVIFDSASSDPPRVAELDVVAVHGLNFKNSDDHARKTWRLGDKLWLKDFLPSALARPARVMLFEYNSSPAIGATAIKLAGHANNLLQWLKLKRKVLYASKWQAVFD
;
A
#
# COMPACT_ATOMS: atom_id res chain seq x y z
N MET A 1 -10.06 13.46 -3.73
CA MET A 1 -10.19 12.66 -2.50
C MET A 1 -9.57 11.31 -2.79
N THR A 2 -8.43 10.98 -2.17
CA THR A 2 -7.92 9.60 -2.20
C THR A 2 -8.78 8.74 -1.27
N GLN A 3 -9.19 7.57 -1.75
CA GLN A 3 -10.10 6.68 -1.03
C GLN A 3 -9.31 5.91 0.03
N ALA A 4 -9.85 5.76 1.25
CA ALA A 4 -9.26 4.86 2.24
C ALA A 4 -9.14 3.44 1.67
N GLY A 5 -8.02 2.76 1.95
CA GLY A 5 -7.77 1.42 1.41
C GLY A 5 -6.30 1.14 1.14
N LEU A 6 -6.05 0.00 0.48
CA LEU A 6 -4.72 -0.46 0.11
C LEU A 6 -4.45 -0.18 -1.38
N HIS A 7 -3.51 0.71 -1.64
CA HIS A 7 -3.19 1.20 -2.99
C HIS A 7 -1.87 0.63 -3.47
N VAL A 8 -1.85 -0.03 -4.63
CA VAL A 8 -0.57 -0.40 -5.29
C VAL A 8 0.01 0.87 -5.92
N ILE A 9 1.20 1.28 -5.47
CA ILE A 9 1.87 2.50 -5.96
C ILE A 9 3.05 2.18 -6.88
N PHE A 10 3.56 0.95 -6.81
CA PHE A 10 4.55 0.37 -7.70
C PHE A 10 4.35 -1.15 -7.79
N ASP A 11 4.48 -1.72 -8.99
CA ASP A 11 4.49 -3.17 -9.19
C ASP A 11 5.51 -3.54 -10.28
N SER A 12 6.43 -4.45 -9.94
CA SER A 12 7.39 -4.98 -10.91
C SER A 12 6.72 -5.78 -12.03
N ALA A 13 5.48 -6.24 -11.82
CA ALA A 13 4.71 -6.89 -12.89
C ALA A 13 4.37 -5.91 -14.03
N SER A 14 4.42 -4.60 -13.77
CA SER A 14 4.21 -3.54 -14.75
C SER A 14 5.52 -2.93 -15.27
N SER A 15 6.70 -3.47 -14.91
CA SER A 15 7.99 -3.02 -15.47
C SER A 15 8.25 -3.60 -16.86
N ASP A 16 9.29 -3.09 -17.52
CA ASP A 16 9.80 -3.63 -18.77
C ASP A 16 11.27 -4.10 -18.59
N PRO A 17 11.57 -5.41 -18.68
CA PRO A 17 10.62 -6.52 -18.83
C PRO A 17 9.77 -6.71 -17.56
N PRO A 18 8.57 -7.31 -17.67
CA PRO A 18 7.70 -7.56 -16.53
C PRO A 18 8.29 -8.65 -15.63
N ARG A 19 8.31 -8.42 -14.32
CA ARG A 19 8.83 -9.36 -13.33
C ARG A 19 7.80 -9.61 -12.24
N VAL A 20 7.51 -10.88 -11.98
CA VAL A 20 6.59 -11.26 -10.91
C VAL A 20 7.14 -10.73 -9.59
N ALA A 21 6.36 -9.90 -8.89
CA ALA A 21 6.74 -9.40 -7.58
C ALA A 21 6.91 -10.56 -6.59
N GLU A 22 8.10 -10.65 -5.99
CA GLU A 22 8.44 -11.66 -4.99
C GLU A 22 8.38 -11.10 -3.56
N LEU A 23 8.41 -9.77 -3.44
CA LEU A 23 8.36 -9.04 -2.18
C LEU A 23 7.17 -8.07 -2.20
N ASP A 24 6.28 -8.22 -1.23
CA ASP A 24 5.24 -7.24 -0.95
C ASP A 24 5.72 -6.27 0.14
N VAL A 25 5.82 -4.98 -0.17
CA VAL A 25 6.08 -3.92 0.81
C VAL A 25 4.78 -3.16 1.05
N VAL A 26 4.38 -3.03 2.31
CA VAL A 26 3.18 -2.29 2.71
C VAL A 26 3.57 -1.16 3.63
N ALA A 27 3.41 0.08 3.15
CA ALA A 27 3.65 1.27 3.95
C ALA A 27 2.37 1.71 4.68
N VAL A 28 2.51 2.00 5.97
CA VAL A 28 1.44 2.51 6.83
C VAL A 28 1.88 3.85 7.41
N HIS A 29 1.09 4.90 7.21
CA HIS A 29 1.42 6.23 7.73
C HIS A 29 1.09 6.38 9.23
N GLY A 30 1.74 7.35 9.87
CA GLY A 30 1.46 7.78 11.24
C GLY A 30 0.25 8.72 11.35
N LEU A 31 0.14 9.40 12.49
CA LEU A 31 -1.01 10.27 12.83
C LEU A 31 -1.16 11.47 11.89
N ASN A 32 -2.41 11.79 11.53
CA ASN A 32 -2.79 12.93 10.69
C ASN A 32 -3.31 14.10 11.54
N PHE A 33 -2.44 14.71 12.35
CA PHE A 33 -2.81 15.82 13.24
C PHE A 33 -3.44 17.01 12.49
N LYS A 34 -3.00 17.26 11.25
CA LYS A 34 -3.49 18.36 10.42
C LYS A 34 -4.77 18.01 9.64
N ASN A 35 -5.28 16.79 9.79
CA ASN A 35 -6.44 16.25 9.09
C ASN A 35 -6.42 16.54 7.58
N SER A 36 -5.29 16.31 6.92
CA SER A 36 -5.15 16.55 5.48
C SER A 36 -5.54 15.33 4.64
N ASP A 37 -6.24 15.56 3.53
CA ASP A 37 -6.84 14.51 2.69
C ASP A 37 -5.82 13.60 1.97
N ASP A 38 -4.56 14.02 1.83
CA ASP A 38 -3.49 13.27 1.16
C ASP A 38 -2.35 12.90 2.14
N HIS A 39 -2.66 12.85 3.43
CA HIS A 39 -1.66 12.61 4.49
C HIS A 39 -0.86 11.33 4.28
N ALA A 40 -1.53 10.26 3.82
CA ALA A 40 -0.89 8.98 3.56
C ALA A 40 0.26 9.11 2.55
N ARG A 41 0.06 9.83 1.45
CA ARG A 41 1.12 10.03 0.44
C ARG A 41 2.12 11.09 0.88
N LYS A 42 1.64 12.19 1.48
CA LYS A 42 2.49 13.30 1.96
C LYS A 42 3.51 12.85 3.00
N THR A 43 3.14 11.90 3.87
CA THR A 43 4.06 11.29 4.85
C THR A 43 5.33 10.75 4.20
N TRP A 44 5.20 10.30 2.95
CA TRP A 44 6.25 9.67 2.16
C TRP A 44 6.71 10.56 0.99
N ARG A 45 6.39 11.85 0.99
CA ARG A 45 6.74 12.73 -0.11
C ARG A 45 7.88 13.67 0.29
N LEU A 46 8.88 13.78 -0.57
CA LEU A 46 9.90 14.82 -0.51
C LEU A 46 9.89 15.58 -1.85
N GLY A 47 9.43 16.82 -1.84
CA GLY A 47 9.21 17.60 -3.07
C GLY A 47 8.14 16.96 -3.97
N ASP A 48 8.48 16.72 -5.24
CA ASP A 48 7.62 16.02 -6.21
C ASP A 48 7.68 14.49 -6.07
N LYS A 49 8.72 13.95 -5.41
CA LYS A 49 8.99 12.51 -5.33
C LYS A 49 8.24 11.81 -4.21
N LEU A 50 7.60 10.69 -4.54
CA LEU A 50 7.08 9.73 -3.59
C LEU A 50 8.15 8.64 -3.39
N TRP A 51 8.94 8.71 -2.32
CA TRP A 51 10.14 7.86 -2.17
C TRP A 51 9.86 6.35 -2.24
N LEU A 52 8.71 5.89 -1.74
CA LEU A 52 8.27 4.49 -1.79
C LEU A 52 8.11 3.97 -3.23
N LYS A 53 7.78 4.85 -4.17
CA LYS A 53 7.60 4.53 -5.59
C LYS A 53 8.86 4.84 -6.38
N ASP A 54 9.44 6.01 -6.15
CA ASP A 54 10.45 6.59 -7.04
C ASP A 54 11.88 6.16 -6.70
N PHE A 55 12.14 5.72 -5.45
CA PHE A 55 13.50 5.33 -5.00
C PHE A 55 13.55 3.92 -4.44
N LEU A 56 12.63 3.55 -3.54
CA LEU A 56 12.64 2.26 -2.85
C LEU A 56 12.77 1.06 -3.80
N PRO A 57 12.04 0.96 -4.93
CA PRO A 57 12.15 -0.22 -5.79
C PRO A 57 13.55 -0.47 -6.34
N SER A 58 14.30 0.60 -6.63
CA SER A 58 15.68 0.49 -7.15
C SER A 58 16.70 0.05 -6.09
N ALA A 59 16.39 0.27 -4.81
CA ALA A 59 17.22 -0.15 -3.69
C ALA A 59 16.97 -1.60 -3.26
N LEU A 60 15.90 -2.24 -3.75
CA LEU A 60 15.56 -3.61 -3.43
C LEU A 60 16.28 -4.58 -4.38
N ALA A 61 16.89 -5.63 -3.83
CA ALA A 61 17.55 -6.67 -4.62
C ALA A 61 16.58 -7.62 -5.35
N ARG A 62 15.26 -7.48 -5.13
CA ARG A 62 14.22 -8.40 -5.61
C ARG A 62 13.08 -7.63 -6.26
N PRO A 63 12.41 -8.20 -7.29
CA PRO A 63 11.18 -7.65 -7.82
C PRO A 63 10.15 -7.47 -6.70
N ALA A 64 9.59 -6.28 -6.60
CA ALA A 64 8.71 -5.89 -5.52
C ALA A 64 7.39 -5.31 -6.02
N ARG A 65 6.38 -5.42 -5.16
CA ARG A 65 5.14 -4.65 -5.23
C ARG A 65 5.07 -3.80 -3.97
N VAL A 66 4.97 -2.49 -4.17
CA VAL A 66 4.89 -1.52 -3.07
C VAL A 66 3.46 -1.00 -2.99
N MET A 67 2.91 -1.06 -1.80
CA MET A 67 1.55 -0.66 -1.48
C MET A 67 1.55 0.39 -0.37
N LEU A 68 0.57 1.30 -0.43
CA LEU A 68 0.30 2.31 0.58
C LEU A 68 -1.07 2.05 1.19
N PHE A 69 -1.11 1.88 2.51
CA PHE A 69 -2.37 1.77 3.25
C PHE A 69 -2.79 3.14 3.77
N GLU A 70 -3.97 3.58 3.33
CA GLU A 70 -4.57 4.87 3.65
C GLU A 70 -5.78 4.68 4.56
N TYR A 71 -5.75 5.31 5.74
CA TYR A 71 -6.83 5.25 6.73
C TYR A 71 -6.94 6.58 7.48
N ASN A 72 -8.10 6.83 8.10
CA ASN A 72 -8.28 8.01 8.94
C ASN A 72 -7.47 7.85 10.24
N SER A 73 -6.39 8.61 10.35
CA SER A 73 -5.48 8.65 11.51
C SER A 73 -5.52 9.99 12.25
N SER A 74 -6.58 10.79 12.06
CA SER A 74 -6.74 12.07 12.73
C SER A 74 -7.06 11.88 14.22
N PRO A 75 -6.23 12.40 15.14
CA PRO A 75 -6.47 12.26 16.58
C PRO A 75 -7.61 13.16 17.08
N ALA A 76 -7.97 14.21 16.32
CA ALA A 76 -9.01 15.17 16.69
C ALA A 76 -10.44 14.65 16.46
N ILE A 77 -10.62 13.53 15.74
CA ILE A 77 -11.94 12.96 15.42
C ILE A 77 -12.15 11.64 16.17
N GLY A 78 -12.44 11.74 17.48
CA GLY A 78 -13.12 10.76 18.33
C GLY A 78 -12.60 9.30 18.34
N ALA A 79 -12.12 8.85 19.51
CA ALA A 79 -11.88 7.45 19.92
C ALA A 79 -10.60 6.77 19.37
N THR A 80 -9.46 7.19 19.90
CA THR A 80 -8.08 6.79 19.55
C THR A 80 -7.67 5.35 19.89
N ALA A 81 -8.51 4.53 20.54
CA ALA A 81 -8.19 3.12 20.81
C ALA A 81 -9.16 2.11 20.15
N ILE A 82 -10.47 2.40 20.14
CA ILE A 82 -11.50 1.50 19.57
C ILE A 82 -11.40 1.40 18.03
N LYS A 83 -10.80 2.40 17.37
CA LYS A 83 -10.65 2.43 15.89
C LYS A 83 -9.41 1.71 15.36
N LEU A 84 -8.33 1.58 16.14
CA LEU A 84 -7.06 1.05 15.62
C LEU A 84 -7.16 -0.43 15.22
N ALA A 85 -7.80 -1.25 16.05
CA ALA A 85 -8.06 -2.65 15.72
C ALA A 85 -8.92 -2.79 14.45
N GLY A 86 -9.88 -1.89 14.26
CA GLY A 86 -10.68 -1.82 13.03
C GLY A 86 -9.83 -1.52 11.79
N HIS A 87 -8.91 -0.56 11.87
CA HIS A 87 -7.99 -0.25 10.78
C HIS A 87 -7.01 -1.40 10.49
N ALA A 88 -6.51 -2.07 11.53
CA ALA A 88 -5.66 -3.25 11.39
C ALA A 88 -6.41 -4.41 10.72
N ASN A 89 -7.64 -4.70 11.15
CA ASN A 89 -8.50 -5.71 10.53
C ASN A 89 -8.81 -5.38 9.07
N ASN A 90 -9.09 -4.11 8.76
CA ASN A 90 -9.30 -3.65 7.39
C ASN A 90 -8.04 -3.87 6.52
N LEU A 91 -6.85 -3.54 7.03
CA LEU A 91 -5.59 -3.81 6.33
C LEU A 91 -5.43 -5.31 6.03
N LEU A 92 -5.67 -6.18 7.03
CA LEU A 92 -5.59 -7.63 6.84
C LEU A 92 -6.61 -8.14 5.81
N GLN A 93 -7.83 -7.59 5.79
CA GLN A 93 -8.84 -7.91 4.78
C GLN A 93 -8.37 -7.52 3.37
N TRP A 94 -7.84 -6.31 3.18
CA TRP A 94 -7.27 -5.90 1.90
C TRP A 94 -6.14 -6.80 1.43
N LEU A 95 -5.21 -7.15 2.33
CA LEU A 95 -4.12 -8.06 2.01
C LEU A 95 -4.62 -9.46 1.63
N LYS A 96 -5.62 -9.97 2.35
CA LYS A 96 -6.26 -11.26 2.02
C LYS A 96 -6.90 -11.24 0.64
N LEU A 97 -7.61 -10.17 0.29
CA LEU A 97 -8.22 -10.00 -1.03
C LEU A 97 -7.15 -9.95 -2.13
N LYS A 98 -6.09 -9.15 -1.95
CA LYS A 98 -4.99 -9.07 -2.92
C LYS A 98 -4.29 -10.41 -3.13
N ARG A 99 -4.00 -11.15 -2.06
CA ARG A 99 -3.39 -12.48 -2.16
C ARG A 99 -4.28 -13.48 -2.88
N LYS A 100 -5.60 -13.50 -2.61
CA LYS A 100 -6.55 -14.39 -3.30
C LYS A 100 -6.58 -14.15 -4.80
N VAL A 101 -6.60 -12.88 -5.23
CA VAL A 101 -6.55 -12.52 -6.65
C VAL A 101 -5.26 -13.04 -7.29
N LEU A 102 -4.11 -12.92 -6.62
CA LEU A 102 -2.85 -13.44 -7.15
C LEU A 102 -2.85 -14.96 -7.30
N TYR A 103 -3.42 -15.70 -6.35
CA TYR A 103 -3.57 -17.15 -6.51
C TYR A 103 -4.43 -17.48 -7.72
N ALA A 104 -5.59 -16.85 -7.87
CA ALA A 104 -6.46 -17.08 -9.01
C ALA A 104 -5.76 -16.79 -10.36
N SER A 105 -5.07 -15.66 -10.48
CA SER A 105 -4.31 -15.30 -11.68
C SER A 105 -3.15 -16.27 -11.96
N LYS A 106 -2.45 -16.73 -10.91
CA LYS A 106 -1.37 -17.71 -11.05
C LYS A 106 -1.90 -19.05 -11.56
N TRP A 107 -3.04 -19.51 -11.06
CA TRP A 107 -3.64 -20.76 -11.52
C TRP A 107 -4.12 -20.66 -12.96
N GLN A 108 -4.73 -19.53 -13.37
CA GLN A 108 -5.12 -19.32 -14.77
C GLN A 108 -3.91 -19.46 -15.71
N ALA A 109 -2.79 -18.80 -15.41
CA ALA A 109 -1.57 -18.87 -16.22
C ALA A 109 -0.86 -20.24 -16.24
N VAL A 110 -1.27 -21.21 -15.41
CA VAL A 110 -0.72 -22.58 -15.40
C VAL A 110 -1.60 -23.54 -16.20
N PHE A 111 -2.86 -23.19 -16.45
CA PHE A 111 -3.84 -24.02 -17.16
C PHE A 111 -4.20 -23.51 -18.56
N ASP A 112 -3.54 -22.43 -19.01
CA ASP A 112 -3.53 -21.93 -20.39
C ASP A 112 -2.20 -22.31 -21.08
#